data_AF-A0A7X7LDG8-F1
#
_entry.id   AF-A0A7X7LDG8-F1
#
_cell.length_a   1.000
_cell.length_b   1.000
_cell.length_c   1.000
_cell.angle_alpha   90.00
_cell.angle_beta   90.00
_cell.angle_gamma   90.00
#
_symmetry.space_group_name_H-M   'P 1'
#
loop_
_entity.id
_entity.type
_entity.pdbx_description
1 polymer ?
#
loop_
_entity_poly.entity_id
_entity_poly.type
_entity_poly.pdbx_seq_one_letter_code
_entity_poly.pdbx_strand_id
1 'polypeptide(L)'
;MTSRERILAALNHRQPDRVPVDVGTQASQFCSPETFDELYAPYYRRLTGWIHAHTGWRTFKHSCGAVEPLITRFITAGFDVLNPVQCSAAGMEPRMLKQRYGDRLTFWGGGFVFNAVHNVQATTPVENIVAMIDAVKEFNA
;
A
#
# COMPACT_ATOMS: atom_id res chain seq x y z
N MET A 1 4.40 -12.27 -17.83
CA MET A 1 5.74 -12.39 -17.24
C MET A 1 5.69 -13.21 -15.96
N THR A 2 6.76 -13.95 -15.65
CA THR A 2 7.02 -14.56 -14.33
C THR A 2 7.54 -13.52 -13.33
N SER A 3 7.58 -13.82 -12.03
CA SER A 3 8.11 -12.87 -11.02
C SER A 3 9.57 -12.49 -11.29
N ARG A 4 10.40 -13.44 -11.77
CA ARG A 4 11.79 -13.18 -12.17
C ARG A 4 11.87 -12.28 -13.40
N GLU A 5 11.04 -12.52 -14.41
CA GLU A 5 10.98 -11.69 -15.62
C GLU A 5 10.59 -10.23 -15.32
N ARG A 6 9.69 -10.00 -14.36
CA ARG A 6 9.30 -8.64 -13.95
C ARG A 6 10.45 -7.86 -13.32
N ILE A 7 11.21 -8.47 -12.42
CA ILE A 7 12.38 -7.84 -11.79
C ILE A 7 13.42 -7.50 -12.86
N LEU A 8 13.68 -8.44 -13.77
CA LEU A 8 14.61 -8.22 -14.87
C LEU A 8 14.12 -7.13 -15.84
N ALA A 9 12.82 -7.03 -16.12
CA ALA A 9 12.27 -5.95 -16.94
C ALA A 9 12.51 -4.58 -16.29
N ALA A 10 12.18 -4.43 -15.00
CA ALA A 10 12.39 -3.19 -14.26
C ALA A 10 13.87 -2.76 -14.21
N LEU A 11 14.79 -3.69 -13.90
CA LEU A 11 16.24 -3.42 -13.88
C LEU A 11 16.81 -3.02 -15.24
N ASN A 12 16.19 -3.49 -16.33
CA ASN A 12 16.58 -3.14 -17.69
C ASN A 12 15.79 -1.95 -18.26
N HIS A 13 15.15 -1.16 -17.40
CA HIS A 13 14.33 0.00 -17.78
C HIS A 13 13.22 -0.32 -18.80
N ARG A 14 12.64 -1.52 -18.72
CA ARG A 14 11.49 -1.95 -19.54
C ARG A 14 10.25 -2.09 -18.65
N GLN A 15 9.08 -1.71 -19.17
CA GLN A 15 7.84 -1.75 -18.41
C GLN A 15 7.41 -3.22 -18.12
N PRO A 16 7.28 -3.64 -16.84
CA PRO A 16 6.79 -4.96 -16.51
C PRO A 16 5.29 -5.08 -16.76
N ASP A 17 4.80 -6.30 -16.96
CA ASP A 17 3.36 -6.60 -17.17
C ASP A 17 2.49 -6.38 -15.91
N ARG A 18 3.14 -6.20 -14.74
CA ARG A 18 2.51 -5.80 -13.48
C ARG A 18 3.50 -4.94 -12.70
N VAL A 19 3.02 -3.79 -12.22
CA VAL A 19 3.73 -2.96 -11.25
C VAL A 19 3.09 -3.22 -9.88
N PRO A 20 3.84 -3.59 -8.83
CA PRO A 20 3.33 -3.48 -7.47
C PRO A 20 3.24 -1.98 -7.15
N VAL A 21 2.01 -1.45 -7.10
CA VAL A 21 1.80 0.00 -7.07
C VAL A 21 1.48 0.44 -5.65
N ASP A 22 2.51 0.71 -4.86
CA ASP A 22 2.38 1.82 -3.91
C ASP A 22 2.21 3.10 -4.73
N VAL A 23 1.25 3.92 -4.34
CA VAL A 23 0.94 5.21 -5.02
C VAL A 23 1.27 6.40 -4.13
N GLY A 24 1.93 6.19 -2.98
CA GLY A 24 2.25 7.22 -1.99
C GLY A 24 3.71 7.20 -1.51
N THR A 25 4.20 8.38 -1.19
CA THR A 25 5.43 8.67 -0.43
C THR A 25 5.08 9.20 0.96
N GLN A 26 6.06 9.59 1.77
CA GLN A 26 5.79 10.21 3.07
C GLN A 26 4.96 11.51 2.95
N ALA A 27 5.13 12.28 1.87
CA ALA A 27 4.58 13.64 1.76
C ALA A 27 3.51 13.79 0.66
N SER A 28 3.54 12.96 -0.39
CA SER A 28 2.57 13.03 -1.49
C SER A 28 2.39 11.70 -2.20
N GLN A 29 1.40 11.66 -3.08
CA GLN A 29 1.23 10.62 -4.11
C GLN A 29 2.35 10.62 -5.17
N PHE A 30 2.62 9.46 -5.79
CA PHE A 30 3.60 9.29 -6.88
C PHE A 30 3.11 9.78 -8.24
N CYS A 31 1.79 9.81 -8.44
CA CYS A 31 1.17 10.29 -9.67
C CYS A 31 0.07 11.28 -9.33
N SER A 32 -0.26 12.15 -10.29
CA SER A 32 -1.42 13.01 -10.13
C SER A 32 -2.71 12.17 -10.07
N PRO A 33 -3.80 12.70 -9.50
CA PRO A 33 -5.06 11.99 -9.48
C PRO A 33 -5.61 11.71 -10.89
N GLU A 34 -5.33 12.58 -11.86
CA GLU A 34 -5.71 12.41 -13.27
C GLU A 34 -4.94 11.24 -13.90
N THR A 35 -3.62 11.16 -13.64
CA THR A 35 -2.80 10.02 -14.06
C THR A 35 -3.32 8.72 -13.45
N PHE A 36 -3.79 8.76 -12.20
CA PHE A 36 -4.44 7.60 -11.58
C PHE A 36 -5.71 7.19 -12.33
N ASP A 37 -6.56 8.16 -12.66
CA ASP A 37 -7.83 7.94 -13.34
C ASP A 37 -7.65 7.36 -14.76
N GLU A 38 -6.60 7.77 -15.47
CA GLU A 38 -6.29 7.30 -16.81
C GLU A 38 -5.64 5.92 -16.82
N LEU A 39 -4.62 5.71 -15.98
CA LEU A 39 -3.74 4.54 -16.09
C LEU A 39 -4.15 3.38 -15.19
N TYR A 40 -4.75 3.65 -14.02
CA TYR A 40 -4.97 2.63 -12.99
C TYR A 40 -6.45 2.34 -12.75
N ALA A 41 -7.26 3.38 -12.60
CA ALA A 41 -8.67 3.24 -12.24
C ALA A 41 -9.50 2.34 -13.17
N PRO A 42 -9.32 2.33 -14.51
CA PRO A 42 -10.12 1.48 -15.41
C PRO A 42 -9.87 -0.01 -15.16
N TYR A 43 -8.61 -0.39 -14.91
CA TYR A 43 -8.23 -1.77 -14.63
C TYR A 43 -8.70 -2.22 -13.25
N TYR A 44 -8.57 -1.34 -12.25
CA TYR A 44 -9.07 -1.63 -10.91
C TYR A 44 -10.58 -1.84 -10.89
N ARG A 45 -11.36 -0.95 -11.53
CA ARG A 45 -12.83 -1.12 -11.65
C ARG A 45 -13.22 -2.43 -12.30
N ARG A 46 -12.53 -2.82 -13.38
CA ARG A 46 -12.79 -4.09 -14.06
C ARG A 46 -12.52 -5.28 -13.15
N LEU A 47 -11.42 -5.23 -12.37
CA LEU A 47 -11.02 -6.31 -11.47
C LEU A 47 -11.97 -6.42 -10.27
N THR A 48 -12.17 -5.34 -9.53
CA THR A 48 -13.04 -5.30 -8.33
C THR A 48 -14.48 -5.63 -8.71
N GLY A 49 -14.98 -5.03 -9.80
CA GLY A 49 -16.32 -5.30 -10.31
C GLY A 49 -16.53 -6.76 -10.70
N TRP A 50 -15.53 -7.40 -11.34
CA TRP A 50 -15.61 -8.83 -11.62
C TRP A 50 -15.63 -9.66 -10.32
N ILE A 51 -14.75 -9.36 -9.36
CA ILE A 51 -14.70 -10.09 -8.08
C ILE A 51 -16.05 -9.97 -7.36
N HIS A 52 -16.61 -8.78 -7.25
CA HIS A 52 -17.88 -8.55 -6.56
C HIS A 52 -19.08 -9.18 -7.28
N ALA A 53 -19.05 -9.25 -8.62
CA ALA A 53 -20.12 -9.87 -9.39
C ALA A 53 -20.11 -11.40 -9.31
N HIS A 54 -18.95 -12.03 -9.05
CA HIS A 54 -18.79 -13.48 -9.11
C HIS A 54 -18.49 -14.13 -7.75
N THR A 55 -18.22 -13.33 -6.72
CA THR A 55 -17.83 -13.82 -5.39
C THR A 55 -18.40 -12.92 -4.30
N GLY A 56 -18.50 -13.45 -3.07
CA GLY A 56 -18.78 -12.64 -1.87
C GLY A 56 -17.54 -11.97 -1.27
N TRP A 57 -16.40 -11.93 -1.99
CA TRP A 57 -15.14 -11.45 -1.43
C TRP A 57 -15.06 -9.93 -1.39
N ARG A 58 -14.42 -9.42 -0.34
CA ARG A 58 -14.01 -8.02 -0.22
C ARG A 58 -12.64 -7.83 -0.86
N THR A 59 -12.44 -6.67 -1.47
CA THR A 59 -11.17 -6.30 -2.11
C THR A 59 -10.47 -5.22 -1.29
N PHE A 60 -9.15 -5.30 -1.21
CA PHE A 60 -8.35 -4.29 -0.52
C PHE A 60 -7.32 -3.67 -1.47
N LYS A 61 -7.16 -2.35 -1.37
CA LYS A 61 -6.07 -1.63 -2.02
C LYS A 61 -4.89 -1.57 -1.05
N HIS A 62 -3.79 -2.20 -1.44
CA HIS A 62 -2.52 -1.95 -0.78
C HIS A 62 -1.89 -0.65 -1.30
N SER A 63 -1.56 0.30 -0.42
CA SER A 63 -0.62 1.38 -0.71
C SER A 63 -0.06 2.00 0.56
N CYS A 64 1.26 2.04 0.68
CA CYS A 64 1.94 2.89 1.65
C CYS A 64 1.83 4.39 1.27
N GLY A 65 2.17 5.26 2.23
CA GLY A 65 2.35 6.70 2.03
C GLY A 65 1.08 7.57 2.09
N ALA A 66 1.26 8.83 1.71
CA ALA A 66 0.27 9.90 1.66
C ALA A 66 -0.64 9.72 0.44
N VAL A 67 -1.74 8.99 0.62
CA VAL A 67 -2.65 8.60 -0.47
C VAL A 67 -4.05 9.18 -0.35
N GLU A 68 -4.27 10.06 0.63
CA GLU A 68 -5.58 10.69 0.87
C GLU A 68 -6.25 11.26 -0.39
N PRO A 69 -5.53 11.98 -1.29
CA PRO A 69 -6.14 12.54 -2.49
C PRO A 69 -6.69 11.47 -3.48
N LEU A 70 -6.25 10.22 -3.33
CA LEU A 70 -6.69 9.09 -4.14
C LEU A 70 -7.77 8.23 -3.46
N ILE A 71 -8.08 8.45 -2.17
CA ILE A 71 -9.01 7.57 -1.43
C ILE A 71 -10.40 7.53 -2.08
N THR A 72 -10.95 8.68 -2.49
CA THR A 72 -12.23 8.72 -3.22
C THR A 72 -12.18 7.91 -4.51
N ARG A 73 -11.02 7.86 -5.18
CA ARG A 73 -10.81 7.09 -6.41
C ARG A 73 -10.71 5.60 -6.11
N PHE A 74 -10.09 5.20 -4.99
CA PHE A 74 -10.10 3.81 -4.55
C PHE A 74 -11.52 3.32 -4.28
N ILE A 75 -12.32 4.11 -3.56
CA ILE A 75 -13.73 3.80 -3.29
C ILE A 75 -14.51 3.67 -4.61
N THR A 76 -14.37 4.65 -5.50
CA THR A 76 -15.03 4.63 -6.82
C THR A 76 -14.51 3.50 -7.71
N ALA A 77 -13.29 3.02 -7.47
CA ALA A 77 -12.73 1.87 -8.15
C ALA A 77 -13.21 0.53 -7.57
N GLY A 78 -14.06 0.54 -6.53
CA GLY A 78 -14.65 -0.65 -5.94
C GLY A 78 -13.80 -1.31 -4.85
N PHE A 79 -12.80 -0.62 -4.29
CA PHE A 79 -12.08 -1.17 -3.14
C PHE A 79 -12.90 -1.03 -1.85
N ASP A 80 -12.96 -2.11 -1.07
CA ASP A 80 -13.69 -2.15 0.21
C ASP A 80 -12.78 -1.78 1.41
N VAL A 81 -11.47 -1.99 1.26
CA VAL A 81 -10.48 -1.80 2.33
C VAL A 81 -9.25 -1.05 1.81
N LEU A 82 -8.68 -0.13 2.61
CA LEU A 82 -7.34 0.43 2.41
C LEU A 82 -6.37 -0.18 3.43
N ASN A 83 -5.22 -0.64 2.94
CA ASN A 83 -4.14 -1.18 3.75
C ASN A 83 -2.75 -0.74 3.25
N PRO A 84 -1.78 -0.45 4.13
CA PRO A 84 -1.99 -0.03 5.51
C PRO A 84 -2.64 1.36 5.56
N VAL A 85 -3.07 1.78 6.75
CA VAL A 85 -3.12 3.22 7.06
C VAL A 85 -1.75 3.61 7.60
N GLN A 86 -0.98 4.38 6.83
CA GLN A 86 0.30 4.90 7.29
C GLN A 86 0.09 6.24 8.00
N CYS A 87 -0.26 6.19 9.29
CA CYS A 87 -0.62 7.36 10.11
C CYS A 87 0.46 8.45 10.16
N SER A 88 1.72 8.11 9.88
CA SER A 88 2.84 9.05 9.87
C SER A 88 2.96 9.88 8.58
N ALA A 89 2.27 9.47 7.51
CA ALA A 89 2.34 10.17 6.22
C ALA A 89 1.37 11.37 6.20
N ALA A 90 1.68 12.37 5.38
CA ALA A 90 0.89 13.59 5.31
C ALA A 90 -0.57 13.30 4.92
N GLY A 91 -1.53 13.86 5.67
CA GLY A 91 -2.96 13.71 5.38
C GLY A 91 -3.53 12.32 5.69
N MET A 92 -2.81 11.48 6.43
CA MET A 92 -3.24 10.10 6.76
C MET A 92 -3.69 9.94 8.22
N GLU A 93 -4.20 11.00 8.84
CA GLU A 93 -4.61 11.04 10.24
C GLU A 93 -5.88 10.18 10.46
N PRO A 94 -5.85 9.15 11.34
CA PRO A 94 -6.92 8.16 11.44
C PRO A 94 -8.31 8.74 11.74
N ARG A 95 -8.39 9.76 12.62
CA ARG A 95 -9.68 10.39 12.97
C ARG A 95 -10.31 11.08 11.77
N MET A 96 -9.52 11.83 11.02
CA MET A 96 -9.98 12.53 9.82
C MET A 96 -10.40 11.52 8.74
N LEU A 97 -9.58 10.49 8.51
CA LEU A 97 -9.90 9.44 7.55
C LEU A 97 -11.20 8.70 7.90
N LYS A 98 -11.38 8.34 9.17
CA LYS A 98 -12.61 7.68 9.64
C LYS A 98 -13.82 8.60 9.49
N GLN A 99 -13.69 9.87 9.82
CA GLN A 99 -14.78 10.85 9.67
C GLN A 99 -15.18 11.06 8.21
N ARG A 100 -14.20 11.12 7.28
CA ARG A 100 -14.45 11.46 5.87
C ARG A 100 -14.87 10.28 5.01
N TYR A 101 -14.39 9.07 5.33
CA TYR A 101 -14.52 7.89 4.46
C TYR A 101 -15.06 6.64 5.16
N GLY A 102 -15.20 6.67 6.48
CA GLY A 102 -15.44 5.48 7.29
C GLY A 102 -16.74 4.72 7.05
N ASP A 103 -17.70 5.33 6.34
CA ASP A 103 -18.97 4.71 5.93
C ASP A 103 -18.85 3.96 4.59
N ARG A 104 -17.77 4.21 3.82
CA ARG A 104 -17.56 3.68 2.46
C ARG A 104 -16.31 2.84 2.31
N LEU A 105 -15.38 2.95 3.26
CA LEU A 105 -14.09 2.29 3.19
C LEU A 105 -13.68 1.79 4.58
N THR A 106 -13.29 0.52 4.65
CA THR A 106 -12.67 -0.03 5.85
C THR A 106 -11.18 0.32 5.86
N PHE A 107 -10.69 0.74 7.01
CA PHE A 107 -9.26 1.04 7.19
C PHE A 107 -8.60 -0.10 7.96
N TRP A 108 -7.56 -0.70 7.37
CA TRP A 108 -6.83 -1.82 7.95
C TRP A 108 -5.35 -1.46 8.11
N GLY A 109 -4.85 -1.42 9.35
CA GLY A 109 -3.46 -1.11 9.68
C GLY A 109 -3.38 0.04 10.68
N GLY A 110 -2.33 0.87 10.60
CA GLY A 110 -2.12 2.00 11.50
C GLY A 110 -1.25 1.72 12.73
N GLY A 111 -0.76 0.48 12.87
CA GLY A 111 0.19 0.10 13.91
C GLY A 111 1.63 0.52 13.59
N PHE A 112 2.48 0.50 14.60
CA PHE A 112 3.92 0.64 14.43
C PHE A 112 4.52 -0.68 13.99
N VAL A 113 5.23 -0.67 12.87
CA VAL A 113 5.98 -1.83 12.40
C VAL A 113 7.43 -1.66 12.83
N PHE A 114 7.82 -2.35 13.90
CA PHE A 114 9.15 -2.25 14.49
C PHE A 114 10.22 -3.09 13.75
N ASN A 115 9.82 -3.90 12.78
CA ASN A 115 10.68 -4.78 11.99
C ASN A 115 10.74 -4.35 10.51
N ALA A 116 11.64 -4.96 9.73
CA ALA A 116 11.77 -4.68 8.29
C ALA A 116 10.54 -5.20 7.53
N VAL A 117 9.74 -4.29 6.93
CA VAL A 117 8.40 -4.63 6.42
C VAL A 117 8.34 -5.14 4.99
N HIS A 118 9.43 -5.07 4.22
CA HIS A 118 9.41 -5.38 2.78
C HIS A 118 10.53 -6.31 2.32
N ASN A 119 11.14 -7.05 3.26
CA ASN A 119 12.38 -7.84 3.18
C ASN A 119 13.55 -7.16 3.89
N VAL A 120 14.35 -7.95 4.61
CA VAL A 120 15.71 -7.56 5.02
C VAL A 120 16.51 -7.41 3.73
N GLN A 121 17.03 -6.20 3.47
CA GLN A 121 17.85 -5.98 2.29
C GLN A 121 19.12 -6.82 2.41
N ALA A 122 19.63 -7.37 1.31
CA ALA A 122 20.83 -8.21 1.33
C ALA A 122 22.06 -7.51 1.97
N THR A 123 22.06 -6.18 2.02
CA THR A 123 23.10 -5.34 2.61
C THR A 123 22.81 -4.91 4.05
N THR A 124 21.68 -5.32 4.64
CA THR A 124 21.39 -5.02 6.05
C THR A 124 22.33 -5.83 6.93
N PRO A 125 23.18 -5.18 7.77
CA PRO A 125 24.07 -5.89 8.68
C PRO A 125 23.26 -6.78 9.64
N VAL A 126 23.74 -8.01 9.87
CA VAL A 126 23.08 -8.98 10.76
C VAL A 126 23.00 -8.42 12.19
N GLU A 127 23.98 -7.62 12.58
CA GLU A 127 24.09 -6.94 13.86
C GLU A 127 22.87 -6.07 14.16
N ASN A 128 22.25 -5.45 13.15
CA ASN A 128 21.04 -4.65 13.33
C ASN A 128 19.83 -5.51 13.73
N ILE A 129 19.75 -6.74 13.23
CA ILE A 129 18.67 -7.68 13.58
C ILE A 129 18.89 -8.17 15.01
N VAL A 130 20.13 -8.49 15.38
CA VAL A 130 20.49 -8.91 16.75
C VAL A 130 20.19 -7.78 17.74
N ALA A 131 20.62 -6.56 17.45
CA ALA A 131 20.37 -5.38 18.28
C ALA A 131 18.87 -5.11 18.49
N MET A 132 18.04 -5.30 17.44
CA MET A 132 16.58 -5.20 17.58
C MET A 132 16.03 -6.24 18.57
N ILE A 133 16.48 -7.49 18.48
CA ILE A 133 16.01 -8.56 19.39
C ILE A 133 16.46 -8.29 20.83
N ASP A 134 17.70 -7.87 21.04
CA ASP A 134 18.24 -7.59 22.37
C ASP A 134 17.53 -6.40 23.02
N ALA A 135 17.26 -5.32 22.27
CA ALA A 135 16.50 -4.18 22.76
C ALA A 135 15.08 -4.56 23.22
N VAL A 136 14.41 -5.46 22.52
CA VAL A 136 13.07 -5.95 22.92
C VAL A 136 13.16 -6.80 24.20
N LYS A 137 14.21 -7.61 24.38
CA LYS A 137 14.40 -8.38 25.61
C LYS A 137 14.67 -7.47 26.80
N GLU A 138 15.51 -6.46 26.63
CA GLU A 138 15.84 -5.48 27.67
C GLU A 138 14.61 -4.66 28.07
N PHE A 139 13.80 -4.20 27.12
CA PHE A 139 12.57 -3.46 27.40
C PHE A 139 11.54 -4.26 28.22
N ASN A 140 11.52 -5.59 28.06
CA ASN A 140 10.58 -6.47 28.74
C ASN A 140 11.12 -7.06 30.06
N ALA A 141 12.35 -6.72 30.47
CA ALA A 141 12.96 -7.13 31.72
C ALA A 141 12.57 -6.19 32.87
#